data_AF-A0AAV7WW36-F1
#
_entry.id   AF-A0AAV7WW36-F1
#
_cell.length_a   1.000
_cell.length_b   1.000
_cell.length_c   1.000
_cell.angle_alpha   90.00
_cell.angle_beta   90.00
_cell.angle_gamma   90.00
#
_symmetry.space_group_name_H-M   'P 1'
#
loop_
_entity.id
_entity.type
_entity.pdbx_description
1 polymer ?
#
loop_
_entity_poly.entity_id
_entity_poly.type
_entity_poly.pdbx_seq_one_letter_code
_entity_poly.pdbx_strand_id
1 'polypeptide(L)' 'MRKEVESFLEARLWDRIFVWTETKMNFPIGTIKATVLIESVLASFEMEEILYELKNHSAGLNCGLWDYSASFVNKFGKEM' A
#
# COMPACT_ATOMS: atom_id res chain seq x y z
N MET A 1 1.11 -12.18 -7.79
CA MET A 1 0.95 -11.25 -6.66
C MET A 1 1.47 -9.91 -7.16
N ARG A 2 0.67 -8.83 -7.18
CA ARG A 2 1.16 -7.51 -7.60
C ARG A 2 2.22 -7.01 -6.61
N LYS A 3 3.21 -6.28 -7.10
CA LYS A 3 4.25 -5.65 -6.28
C LYS A 3 3.74 -4.45 -5.48
N GLU A 4 2.67 -3.82 -5.95
CA GLU A 4 2.29 -2.47 -5.58
C GLU A 4 0.83 -2.41 -5.12
N VAL A 5 0.55 -1.58 -4.11
CA VAL A 5 -0.81 -1.26 -3.66
C VAL A 5 -1.29 -0.07 -4.47
N GLU A 6 -2.32 -0.28 -5.30
CA GLU A 6 -2.84 0.77 -6.18
C GLU A 6 -4.07 1.49 -5.61
N SER A 7 -4.68 0.96 -4.54
CA SER A 7 -5.82 1.58 -3.86
C SER A 7 -5.90 1.25 -2.38
N PHE A 8 -6.68 2.04 -1.63
CA PHE A 8 -6.97 1.77 -0.21
C PHE A 8 -7.70 0.42 0.00
N LEU A 9 -8.43 -0.09 -1.00
CA LEU A 9 -9.10 -1.39 -0.92
C LEU A 9 -8.10 -2.56 -0.84
N GLU A 10 -6.98 -2.45 -1.56
CA GLU A 10 -5.89 -3.42 -1.47
C GLU A 10 -5.19 -3.31 -0.11
N ALA A 11 -5.01 -2.10 0.43
CA ALA A 11 -4.50 -1.90 1.79
C ALA A 11 -5.40 -2.56 2.85
N ARG A 12 -6.73 -2.43 2.73
CA ARG A 12 -7.71 -3.11 3.58
C ARG A 12 -7.61 -4.63 3.49
N LEU A 13 -7.39 -5.16 2.29
CA LEU A 13 -7.20 -6.60 2.11
C LEU A 13 -5.96 -7.08 2.87
N TRP A 14 -4.86 -6.33 2.81
CA TRP A 14 -3.64 -6.62 3.55
C TRP A 14 -3.85 -6.56 5.07
N ASP A 15 -4.55 -5.54 5.58
CA ASP A 15 -4.88 -5.44 7.01
C ASP A 15 -5.64 -6.69 7.49
N ARG A 16 -6.64 -7.15 6.72
CA ARG A 16 -7.39 -8.38 7.03
C ARG A 16 -6.50 -9.62 7.05
N ILE A 17 -5.55 -9.73 6.13
CA ILE A 17 -4.60 -10.84 6.09
C ILE A 17 -3.72 -10.79 7.34
N PHE A 18 -3.21 -9.63 7.74
CA PHE A 18 -2.39 -9.47 8.93
C PHE A 18 -3.15 -9.85 10.20
N VAL A 19 -4.35 -9.30 10.40
CA VAL A 19 -5.21 -9.63 11.54
C VAL A 19 -5.52 -11.13 11.57
N TRP A 20 -5.83 -11.73 10.42
CA TRP A 20 -6.08 -13.17 10.33
C TRP A 20 -4.85 -13.99 10.73
N THR A 21 -3.66 -13.63 10.25
CA THR A 21 -2.41 -14.31 10.59
C THR A 21 -2.05 -14.17 12.06
N GLU A 22 -2.16 -12.97 12.62
CA GLU A 22 -1.89 -12.71 14.04
C GLU A 22 -2.86 -13.46 14.94
N THR A 23 -4.16 -13.44 14.60
CA THR A 23 -5.18 -14.20 15.33
C THR A 23 -4.89 -15.71 15.27
N LYS A 24 -4.51 -16.22 14.09
CA LYS A 24 -4.21 -17.64 13.89
C LYS A 24 -2.97 -18.09 14.68
N MET A 25 -1.98 -17.22 14.83
CA MET A 25 -0.73 -17.46 15.56
C MET A 25 -0.79 -17.02 17.03
N ASN A 26 -1.94 -16.50 17.48
CA ASN A 26 -2.14 -15.99 18.84
C ASN A 26 -1.16 -14.86 19.23
N PHE A 27 -0.84 -13.99 18.27
CA PHE A 27 -0.07 -12.77 18.48
C PHE A 27 -0.98 -11.57 18.73
N PRO A 28 -0.51 -10.55 19.48
CA PRO A 28 -1.23 -9.29 19.62
C PRO A 28 -1.46 -8.62 18.25
N ILE A 29 -2.60 -7.95 18.08
CA ILE A 29 -2.88 -7.20 16.84
C ILE A 29 -1.87 -6.06 16.67
N GLY A 30 -1.33 -5.90 15.46
CA GLY A 30 -0.31 -4.88 15.18
C GLY A 30 1.12 -5.35 15.44
N THR A 31 1.34 -6.65 15.63
CA THR A 31 2.66 -7.29 15.67
C THR A 31 3.34 -7.23 14.30
N ILE A 32 2.58 -7.46 13.24
CA ILE A 32 3.03 -7.32 11.86
C ILE A 32 3.14 -5.84 11.53
N LYS A 33 4.28 -5.44 10.97
CA LYS A 33 4.53 -4.08 10.50
C LYS A 33 4.90 -4.10 9.02
N ALA A 34 4.23 -3.28 8.24
CA ALA A 34 4.38 -3.19 6.79
C ALA A 34 4.59 -1.73 6.36
N THR A 35 5.56 -1.52 5.47
CA THR A 35 5.74 -0.25 4.76
C THR A 35 5.12 -0.39 3.38
N VAL A 36 4.26 0.54 2.98
CA VAL A 36 3.63 0.51 1.65
C VAL A 36 4.51 1.25 0.67
N LEU A 37 4.83 0.61 -0.46
CA LEU A 37 5.51 1.27 -1.57
C LEU A 37 4.48 1.99 -2.45
N ILE A 38 4.64 3.30 -2.55
CA ILE A 38 3.89 4.19 -3.43
C ILE A 38 4.71 4.37 -4.70
N GLU A 39 4.40 3.55 -5.70
CA GLU A 39 5.06 3.53 -7.02
C GLU A 39 4.11 3.94 -8.15
N SER A 40 2.83 4.15 -7.82
CA SER A 40 1.80 4.59 -8.76
C SER A 40 1.35 6.01 -8.48
N VAL A 41 1.20 6.81 -9.55
CA VAL A 41 0.69 8.18 -9.46
C VAL A 41 -0.72 8.24 -8.88
N LEU A 42 -1.55 7.22 -9.10
CA LEU A 42 -2.89 7.18 -8.52
C LEU A 42 -2.89 6.83 -7.04
N ALA A 43 -2.00 5.92 -6.62
CA ALA A 43 -1.85 5.57 -5.21
C ALA A 43 -1.41 6.80 -4.38
N SER A 44 -0.77 7.78 -5.01
CA SER A 44 -0.40 9.04 -4.37
C SER A 44 -1.61 9.90 -3.97
N PHE A 45 -2.75 9.75 -4.64
CA PHE A 45 -3.99 10.45 -4.28
C PHE A 45 -4.76 9.77 -3.14
N GLU A 46 -4.45 8.52 -2.82
CA GLU A 46 -5.13 7.72 -1.79
C GLU A 46 -4.19 7.37 -0.61
N MET A 47 -3.08 8.09 -0.45
CA MET A 47 -2.06 7.77 0.57
C MET A 47 -2.59 7.82 1.99
N GLU A 48 -3.48 8.77 2.29
CA GLU A 48 -4.06 8.93 3.62
C GLU A 48 -5.03 7.78 3.93
N GLU A 49 -5.86 7.39 2.97
CA GLU A 49 -6.76 6.26 3.07
C GLU A 49 -6.00 4.93 3.21
N ILE A 50 -4.91 4.75 2.45
CA ILE A 50 -4.02 3.59 2.58
C ILE A 50 -3.43 3.51 4.00
N LEU A 51 -2.94 4.62 4.54
CA LEU A 51 -2.43 4.68 5.91
C LEU A 51 -3.51 4.40 6.94
N TYR A 52 -4.73 4.91 6.72
CA TYR A 52 -5.86 4.69 7.61
C TYR A 52 -6.28 3.23 7.67
N GLU A 53 -6.38 2.56 6.52
CA GLU A 53 -6.72 1.14 6.43
C GLU A 53 -5.66 0.26 7.09
N LEU A 54 -4.39 0.66 7.04
CA LEU A 54 -3.28 -0.05 7.66
C LEU A 54 -2.86 0.52 9.03
N LYS A 55 -3.66 1.37 9.68
CA LYS A 55 -3.24 2.13 10.88
C LYS A 55 -2.62 1.28 12.01
N ASN A 56 -3.06 0.04 12.17
CA ASN A 56 -2.55 -0.87 13.22
C ASN A 56 -1.23 -1.56 12.82
N HIS A 57 -0.97 -1.69 11.51
CA HIS A 57 0.14 -2.45 10.94
C HIS A 57 1.10 -1.58 10.11
N SER A 58 0.84 -0.28 9.96
CA SER A 58 1.64 0.61 9.15
C SER A 58 2.96 0.95 9.83
N ALA A 59 4.05 0.86 9.07
CA ALA A 59 5.38 1.37 9.38
C ALA A 59 5.74 2.58 8.50
N GLY A 60 4.74 3.20 7.86
CA GLY A 60 4.90 4.35 6.96
C GLY A 60 4.81 3.99 5.48
N LEU A 61 5.13 4.98 4.65
CA LEU A 61 5.11 4.90 3.20
C LEU A 61 6.54 5.04 2.65
N ASN A 62 6.84 4.33 1.57
CA ASN A 62 8.07 4.49 0.79
C ASN A 62 7.70 4.88 -0.64
N CYS A 63 8.49 5.74 -1.29
CA CYS A 63 8.24 6.16 -2.66
C CYS A 63 9.39 5.74 -3.58
N GLY A 64 9.07 4.99 -4.64
CA GLY A 64 10.01 4.60 -5.68
C GLY A 64 10.05 5.63 -6.79
N LEU A 65 11.11 6.44 -6.86
CA LEU A 65 11.20 7.57 -7.81
C LEU A 65 11.11 7.12 -9.29
N TRP A 66 11.75 6.01 -9.63
CA TRP A 66 11.81 5.51 -11.00
C TRP A 66 10.48 4.91 -11.45
N ASP A 67 9.88 4.06 -10.62
CA ASP A 67 8.59 3.44 -10.91
C ASP A 67 7.45 4.47 -10.89
N TYR A 68 7.52 5.46 -9.99
CA TYR A 68 6.60 6.60 -9.99
C TYR A 68 6.68 7.42 -11.29
N SER A 69 7.89 7.73 -11.75
CA SER A 69 8.11 8.48 -13.00
C SER A 69 7.63 7.68 -14.21
N ALA A 70 7.88 6.37 -14.24
CA ALA A 70 7.37 5.48 -15.28
C ALA A 70 5.84 5.42 -15.26
N SER A 71 5.22 5.33 -14.07
CA SER A 71 3.76 5.35 -13.88
C SER A 71 3.15 6.63 -14.49
N PHE A 72 3.78 7.79 -14.27
CA PHE A 72 3.34 9.05 -14.85
C PHE A 72 3.39 9.03 -16.39
N VAL A 73 4.52 8.62 -16.98
CA VAL A 73 4.68 8.54 -18.44
C VAL A 73 3.71 7.53 -19.05
N ASN A 74 3.51 6.38 -18.41
CA ASN A 74 2.64 5.34 -18.95
C ASN A 74 1.16 5.75 -18.92
N LYS A 75 0.77 6.55 -17.92
CA LYS A 75 -0.62 6.97 -17.73
C LYS A 75 -0.99 8.24 -18.50
N PHE A 76 -0.05 9.18 -18.63
CA PHE A 76 -0.28 10.48 -19.27
C PHE A 76 0.47 10.68 -20.59
N GLY A 77 1.43 9.81 -20.93
CA GLY A 77 2.22 9.92 -22.16
C GLY A 77 1.49 9.54 -23.45
N LYS A 78 0.25 9.05 -23.37
CA LYS A 78 -0.62 8.84 -24.55
C LYS A 78 -1.33 10.11 -25.01
N GLU A 79 -1.29 11.19 -24.23
CA GLU A 79 -1.92 12.48 -24.55
C GLU A 79 -0.93 13.54 -25.08
N MET A 80 0.33 13.16 -25.33
CA MET A 80 1.34 13.98 -26.00
C MET A 80 1.62 13.51 -27.43
#